data_AF-A0A1H6F2W4-F1
#
_entry.id   AF-A0A1H6F2W4-F1
#
_cell.length_a   1.000
_cell.length_b   1.000
_cell.length_c   1.000
_cell.angle_alpha   90.00
_cell.angle_beta   90.00
_cell.angle_gamma   90.00
#
_symmetry.space_group_name_H-M   'P 1'
#
loop_
_entity.id
_entity.type
_entity.pdbx_description
1 polymer ?
#
loop_
_entity_poly.entity_id
_entity_poly.type
_entity_poly.pdbx_seq_one_letter_code
_entity_poly.pdbx_strand_id
1 'polypeptide(L)'
;MTPFSSHHAQSSPQEIQVWDFFEFITLETNAPGNEQIVAEALEKLISDIESGYFVEWALVQRYEQGEHLQPEEIDQIEDWKQLDKTEGDTIIQIDQRYRPKQNWYDIALEIAPYLVYEPFNTKEAFLHWIAHEGWPTLSEVLNCYGQQLPLPSNCHVWQDIFPANLRYRLDLQACFSEFSGIGSTDELSLLNEIEQERIEWFIRMLRQHRAALRYFDLTLNRLLERLLLPGAEETQFRLLFCQQLHITDTEQSLLDFL
;
A
#
# COMPACT_ATOMS: atom_id res chain seq x y z
N MET A 1 -68.96 -2.53 -3.30
CA MET A 1 -67.77 -3.41 -3.18
C MET A 1 -66.91 -3.18 -4.41
N THR A 2 -65.94 -2.29 -4.30
CA THR A 2 -64.87 -2.06 -5.28
C THR A 2 -63.65 -2.84 -4.81
N PRO A 3 -62.98 -3.63 -5.67
CA PRO A 3 -61.73 -4.25 -5.29
C PRO A 3 -60.59 -3.24 -5.46
N PHE A 4 -59.88 -2.99 -4.36
CA PHE A 4 -58.51 -2.49 -4.42
C PHE A 4 -57.64 -3.59 -5.05
N SER A 5 -56.88 -3.25 -6.08
CA SER A 5 -55.73 -4.05 -6.49
C SER A 5 -54.52 -3.15 -6.54
N SER A 6 -53.57 -3.56 -5.71
CA SER A 6 -52.28 -2.98 -5.41
C SER A 6 -51.46 -2.71 -6.66
N HIS A 7 -51.10 -1.43 -6.86
CA HIS A 7 -49.94 -1.08 -7.65
C HIS A 7 -48.70 -1.57 -6.91
N HIS A 8 -48.06 -2.62 -7.42
CA HIS A 8 -46.62 -2.81 -7.21
C HIS A 8 -45.93 -1.63 -7.88
N ALA A 9 -45.55 -0.63 -7.09
CA ALA A 9 -44.59 0.36 -7.52
C ALA A 9 -43.26 -0.38 -7.72
N GLN A 10 -42.87 -0.54 -8.98
CA GLN A 10 -41.48 -0.82 -9.32
C GLN A 10 -40.70 0.42 -8.91
N SER A 11 -40.02 0.35 -7.76
CA SER A 11 -39.05 1.35 -7.35
C SER A 11 -37.99 1.41 -8.44
N SER A 12 -37.86 2.56 -9.09
CA SER A 12 -36.68 2.89 -9.90
C SER A 12 -35.42 2.61 -9.07
N PRO A 13 -34.30 2.15 -9.66
CA PRO A 13 -33.07 1.99 -8.90
C PRO A 13 -32.68 3.37 -8.35
N GLN A 14 -32.81 3.53 -7.03
CA GLN A 14 -32.37 4.73 -6.31
C GLN A 14 -30.89 4.93 -6.59
N GLU A 15 -30.52 6.15 -6.97
CA GLU A 15 -29.13 6.52 -7.18
C GLU A 15 -28.46 6.56 -5.80
N ILE A 16 -27.77 5.48 -5.45
CA ILE A 16 -27.06 5.38 -4.16
C ILE A 16 -26.00 6.48 -4.13
N GLN A 17 -26.06 7.34 -3.12
CA GLN A 17 -25.01 8.35 -2.90
C GLN A 17 -23.69 7.62 -2.61
N VAL A 18 -22.73 7.82 -3.50
CA VAL A 18 -21.38 7.26 -3.41
C VAL A 18 -20.37 8.37 -3.21
N TRP A 19 -19.32 8.05 -2.46
CA TRP A 19 -18.13 8.86 -2.31
C TRP A 19 -17.03 8.32 -3.23
N ASP A 20 -16.49 9.19 -4.09
CA ASP A 20 -15.37 8.86 -4.97
C ASP A 20 -14.05 9.26 -4.29
N PHE A 21 -13.19 8.27 -4.04
CA PHE A 21 -11.91 8.48 -3.34
C PHE A 21 -11.04 9.52 -4.05
N PHE A 22 -11.07 9.52 -5.38
CA PHE A 22 -10.21 10.37 -6.22
C PHE A 22 -10.93 11.60 -6.79
N GLU A 23 -12.13 11.95 -6.31
CA GLU A 23 -12.91 13.08 -6.84
C GLU A 23 -12.10 14.38 -6.95
N PHE A 24 -11.23 14.62 -5.96
CA PHE A 24 -10.38 15.82 -5.87
C PHE A 24 -8.89 15.48 -5.82
N ILE A 25 -8.52 14.24 -6.11
CA ILE A 25 -7.13 13.75 -6.07
C ILE A 25 -6.72 13.36 -7.48
N THR A 26 -5.65 13.96 -7.99
CA THR A 26 -5.06 13.58 -9.28
C THR A 26 -3.62 13.15 -9.04
N LEU A 27 -3.34 11.88 -9.29
CA LEU A 27 -1.99 11.31 -9.15
C LEU A 27 -1.24 11.44 -10.48
N GLU A 28 -0.18 12.22 -10.51
CA GLU A 28 0.61 12.49 -11.72
C GLU A 28 2.10 12.25 -11.50
N THR A 29 2.70 11.40 -12.34
CA THR A 29 4.14 11.13 -12.27
C THR A 29 4.92 12.39 -12.65
N ASN A 30 5.93 12.76 -11.84
CA ASN A 30 6.82 13.91 -12.05
C ASN A 30 6.16 15.31 -11.97
N ALA A 31 4.92 15.42 -11.49
CA ALA A 31 4.32 16.72 -11.24
C ALA A 31 4.83 17.33 -9.92
N PRO A 32 5.20 18.63 -9.88
CA PRO A 32 5.58 19.30 -8.65
C PRO A 32 4.47 19.20 -7.59
N GLY A 33 4.82 18.78 -6.37
CA GLY A 33 3.86 18.61 -5.27
C GLY A 33 3.07 17.30 -5.29
N ASN A 34 3.26 16.44 -6.31
CA ASN A 34 2.55 15.17 -6.40
C ASN A 34 2.86 14.22 -5.23
N GLU A 35 4.08 14.26 -4.68
CA GLU A 35 4.45 13.43 -3.52
C GLU A 35 3.58 13.70 -2.30
N GLN A 36 3.23 14.96 -2.05
CA GLN A 36 2.32 15.34 -0.98
C GLN A 36 0.90 14.81 -1.25
N ILE A 37 0.44 14.88 -2.49
CA ILE A 37 -0.88 14.36 -2.90
C ILE A 37 -0.93 12.83 -2.74
N VAL A 38 0.13 12.12 -3.15
CA VAL A 38 0.27 10.68 -2.97
C VAL A 38 0.30 10.31 -1.49
N ALA A 39 1.04 11.08 -0.67
CA ALA A 39 1.09 10.87 0.77
C ALA A 39 -0.29 11.05 1.43
N GLU A 40 -0.99 12.14 1.14
CA GLU A 40 -2.34 12.39 1.65
C GLU A 40 -3.34 11.31 1.22
N ALA A 41 -3.26 10.86 -0.04
CA ALA A 41 -4.06 9.75 -0.53
C ALA A 41 -3.74 8.44 0.23
N LEU A 42 -2.46 8.14 0.46
CA LEU A 42 -2.04 6.96 1.17
C LEU A 42 -2.47 6.99 2.65
N GLU A 43 -2.22 8.10 3.34
CA GLU A 43 -2.63 8.32 4.74
C GLU A 43 -4.13 8.16 4.90
N LYS A 44 -4.90 8.72 3.96
CA LYS A 44 -6.35 8.56 3.95
C LYS A 44 -6.79 7.11 3.74
N LEU A 45 -6.18 6.39 2.79
CA LEU A 45 -6.47 4.97 2.58
C LEU A 45 -6.16 4.16 3.85
N ILE A 46 -5.01 4.41 4.48
CA ILE A 46 -4.61 3.76 5.73
C ILE A 46 -5.64 4.03 6.83
N SER A 47 -5.99 5.30 7.05
CA SER A 47 -6.98 5.68 8.06
C SER A 47 -8.34 5.00 7.83
N ASP A 48 -8.78 4.90 6.57
CA ASP A 48 -10.03 4.24 6.19
C ASP A 48 -9.98 2.71 6.38
N ILE A 49 -8.80 2.08 6.23
CA ILE A 49 -8.61 0.66 6.56
C ILE A 49 -8.64 0.45 8.07
N GLU A 50 -7.88 1.25 8.83
CA GLU A 50 -7.76 1.13 10.28
C GLU A 50 -9.08 1.39 11.01
N SER A 51 -9.91 2.30 10.48
CA SER A 51 -11.23 2.58 11.05
C SER A 51 -12.27 1.50 10.77
N GLY A 52 -11.96 0.51 9.92
CA GLY A 52 -12.93 -0.51 9.51
C GLY A 52 -13.91 -0.05 8.42
N TYR A 53 -13.77 1.16 7.88
CA TYR A 53 -14.74 1.76 6.96
C TYR A 53 -15.05 0.87 5.75
N PHE A 54 -14.04 0.23 5.16
CA PHE A 54 -14.25 -0.69 4.04
C PHE A 54 -14.90 -2.01 4.44
N VAL A 55 -14.66 -2.50 5.65
CA VAL A 55 -15.27 -3.73 6.18
C VAL A 55 -16.77 -3.52 6.41
N GLU A 56 -17.12 -2.39 7.02
CA GLU A 56 -18.51 -2.03 7.31
C GLU A 56 -19.33 -1.87 6.02
N TRP A 57 -18.79 -1.21 5.00
CA TRP A 57 -19.46 -1.11 3.71
C TRP A 57 -19.54 -2.42 2.94
N ALA A 58 -18.56 -3.31 3.10
CA ALA A 58 -18.64 -4.66 2.56
C ALA A 58 -19.77 -5.46 3.22
N LEU A 59 -19.98 -5.29 4.53
CA LEU A 59 -21.08 -5.91 5.24
C LEU A 59 -22.45 -5.44 4.71
N VAL A 60 -22.61 -4.12 4.51
CA VAL A 60 -23.83 -3.56 3.90
C VAL A 60 -24.06 -4.14 2.49
N GLN A 61 -23.02 -4.25 1.68
CA GLN A 61 -23.14 -4.84 0.34
C GLN A 61 -23.59 -6.30 0.39
N ARG A 62 -23.09 -7.11 1.33
CA ARG A 62 -23.53 -8.51 1.51
C ARG A 62 -25.01 -8.58 1.89
N TYR A 63 -25.46 -7.69 2.77
CA TYR A 63 -26.88 -7.59 3.14
C TYR A 63 -27.76 -7.25 1.92
N GLU A 64 -27.38 -6.24 1.13
CA GLU A 64 -28.09 -5.83 -0.08
C GLU A 64 -28.16 -6.95 -1.12
N GLN A 65 -27.14 -7.80 -1.20
CA GLN A 65 -27.08 -8.96 -2.09
C GLN A 65 -27.89 -10.17 -1.58
N GLY A 66 -28.50 -10.05 -0.39
CA GLY A 66 -29.26 -11.12 0.23
C GLY A 66 -28.40 -12.29 0.70
N GLU A 67 -27.12 -12.04 0.98
CA GLU A 67 -26.27 -13.04 1.61
C GLU A 67 -26.76 -13.38 3.02
N HIS A 68 -26.44 -14.58 3.48
CA HIS A 68 -26.74 -14.97 4.84
C HIS A 68 -25.81 -14.23 5.81
N LEU A 69 -26.39 -13.39 6.67
CA LEU A 69 -25.71 -12.66 7.72
C LEU A 69 -26.14 -13.16 9.10
N GLN A 70 -25.27 -13.00 10.08
CA GLN A 70 -25.58 -13.25 11.49
C GLN A 70 -26.57 -12.20 12.00
N PRO A 71 -27.38 -12.52 13.03
CA PRO A 71 -28.31 -11.56 13.62
C PRO A 71 -27.62 -10.25 14.08
N GLU A 72 -26.43 -10.35 14.67
CA GLU A 72 -25.69 -9.18 15.17
C GLU A 72 -25.23 -8.27 14.03
N GLU A 73 -24.87 -8.84 12.88
CA GLU A 73 -24.51 -8.09 11.67
C GLU A 73 -25.74 -7.33 11.12
N ILE A 74 -26.92 -7.94 11.17
CA ILE A 74 -28.17 -7.30 10.73
C ILE A 74 -28.51 -6.14 11.66
N ASP A 75 -28.46 -6.35 12.99
CA ASP A 75 -28.72 -5.30 13.98
C ASP A 75 -27.78 -4.10 13.76
N GLN A 76 -26.50 -4.35 13.52
CA GLN A 76 -25.51 -3.29 13.21
C GLN A 76 -25.89 -2.50 11.95
N ILE A 77 -26.35 -3.17 10.88
CA ILE A 77 -26.78 -2.48 9.66
C ILE A 77 -28.05 -1.65 9.90
N GLU A 78 -29.01 -2.17 10.67
CA GLU A 78 -30.23 -1.42 11.02
C GLU A 78 -29.90 -0.16 11.84
N ASP A 79 -28.88 -0.20 12.71
CA ASP A 79 -28.41 0.98 13.46
C ASP A 79 -27.81 2.07 12.56
N TRP A 80 -27.26 1.72 11.40
CA TRP A 80 -26.73 2.66 10.42
C TRP A 80 -27.78 3.23 9.46
N LYS A 81 -29.01 2.70 9.47
CA LYS A 81 -30.09 3.24 8.64
C LYS A 81 -30.56 4.58 9.19
N GLN A 82 -30.55 5.58 8.33
CA GLN A 82 -31.09 6.89 8.61
C GLN A 82 -32.22 7.21 7.63
N LEU A 83 -33.21 7.94 8.10
CA LEU A 83 -34.24 8.51 7.24
C LEU A 83 -33.68 9.74 6.54
N ASP A 84 -33.68 9.73 5.21
CA ASP A 84 -33.43 10.91 4.41
C ASP A 84 -34.52 11.95 4.75
N LYS A 85 -34.08 13.08 5.30
CA LYS A 85 -34.97 14.17 5.74
C LYS A 85 -35.64 14.91 4.58
N THR A 86 -35.16 14.70 3.37
CA THR A 86 -35.55 15.42 2.15
C THR A 86 -36.46 14.58 1.26
N GLU A 87 -36.11 13.31 1.03
CA GLU A 87 -36.84 12.43 0.10
C GLU A 87 -37.71 11.38 0.81
N GLY A 88 -37.55 11.21 2.13
CA GLY A 88 -38.28 10.21 2.91
C GLY A 88 -37.80 8.77 2.67
N ASP A 89 -36.76 8.60 1.88
CA ASP A 89 -36.10 7.33 1.60
C ASP A 89 -35.16 6.93 2.74
N THR A 90 -34.93 5.62 2.90
CA THR A 90 -33.96 5.14 3.88
C THR A 90 -32.58 5.12 3.24
N ILE A 91 -31.64 5.89 3.80
CA ILE A 91 -30.23 5.90 3.41
C ILE A 91 -29.40 5.20 4.47
N ILE A 92 -28.39 4.46 4.06
CA ILE A 92 -27.37 3.94 4.99
C ILE A 92 -26.21 4.92 4.98
N GLN A 93 -25.81 5.38 6.16
CA GLN A 93 -24.65 6.25 6.32
C GLN A 93 -23.87 5.78 7.55
N ILE A 94 -22.62 5.40 7.32
CA ILE A 94 -21.73 4.89 8.38
C ILE A 94 -20.80 6.03 8.77
N ASP A 95 -20.85 6.45 10.03
CA ASP A 95 -20.06 7.57 10.56
C ASP A 95 -20.12 8.86 9.72
N GLN A 96 -21.32 9.19 9.22
CA GLN A 96 -21.55 10.33 8.32
C GLN A 96 -20.83 10.23 6.97
N ARG A 97 -20.35 9.06 6.59
CA ARG A 97 -19.68 8.81 5.30
C ARG A 97 -20.57 7.97 4.39
N TYR A 98 -20.54 8.33 3.10
CA TYR A 98 -21.25 7.60 2.04
C TYR A 98 -20.51 6.33 1.65
N ARG A 99 -21.16 5.50 0.82
CA ARG A 99 -20.56 4.29 0.27
C ARG A 99 -19.35 4.64 -0.59
N PRO A 100 -18.20 3.96 -0.44
CA PRO A 100 -17.10 4.19 -1.36
C PRO A 100 -17.45 3.67 -2.75
N LYS A 101 -17.15 4.46 -3.78
CA LYS A 101 -17.36 4.08 -5.19
C LYS A 101 -16.38 2.99 -5.62
N GLN A 102 -15.15 3.03 -5.10
CA GLN A 102 -14.09 2.05 -5.33
C GLN A 102 -13.90 1.14 -4.11
N ASN A 103 -13.44 -0.09 -4.31
CA ASN A 103 -12.97 -0.91 -3.20
C ASN A 103 -11.60 -0.40 -2.73
N TRP A 104 -11.24 -0.73 -1.48
CA TRP A 104 -9.92 -0.39 -0.93
C TRP A 104 -8.76 -0.87 -1.83
N TYR A 105 -8.92 -2.05 -2.45
CA TYR A 105 -7.87 -2.64 -3.28
C TYR A 105 -7.73 -1.94 -4.64
N ASP A 106 -8.82 -1.38 -5.18
CA ASP A 106 -8.76 -0.57 -6.39
C ASP A 106 -8.00 0.73 -6.11
N ILE A 107 -8.29 1.37 -4.97
CA ILE A 107 -7.58 2.57 -4.49
C ILE A 107 -6.10 2.27 -4.24
N ALA A 108 -5.79 1.18 -3.56
CA ALA A 108 -4.42 0.78 -3.27
C ALA A 108 -3.62 0.49 -4.56
N LEU A 109 -4.23 -0.15 -5.55
CA LEU A 109 -3.62 -0.41 -6.86
C LEU A 109 -3.36 0.86 -7.67
N GLU A 110 -4.19 1.89 -7.48
CA GLU A 110 -4.00 3.19 -8.11
C GLU A 110 -2.88 4.00 -7.44
N ILE A 111 -2.74 3.93 -6.11
CA ILE A 111 -1.69 4.64 -5.36
C ILE A 111 -0.32 3.96 -5.49
N ALA A 112 -0.25 2.63 -5.36
CA ALA A 112 1.02 1.90 -5.19
C ALA A 112 2.09 2.16 -6.29
N PRO A 113 1.75 2.30 -7.58
CA PRO A 113 2.72 2.64 -8.62
C PRO A 113 3.47 3.95 -8.37
N TYR A 114 2.83 4.91 -7.71
CA TYR A 114 3.41 6.23 -7.41
C TYR A 114 4.33 6.22 -6.18
N LEU A 115 4.38 5.12 -5.44
CA LEU A 115 5.33 4.93 -4.34
C LEU A 115 6.71 4.46 -4.84
N VAL A 116 6.83 4.08 -6.11
CA VAL A 116 8.10 3.56 -6.65
C VAL A 116 9.06 4.71 -6.94
N TYR A 117 10.25 4.63 -6.35
CA TYR A 117 11.38 5.51 -6.55
C TYR A 117 12.58 4.69 -7.01
N GLU A 118 12.71 4.58 -8.34
CA GLU A 118 13.76 3.80 -8.99
C GLU A 118 14.46 4.60 -10.10
N PRO A 119 15.80 4.54 -10.16
CA PRO A 119 16.67 3.89 -9.18
C PRO A 119 16.71 4.68 -7.85
N PHE A 120 16.94 3.98 -6.74
CA PHE A 120 16.95 4.57 -5.41
C PHE A 120 18.25 5.36 -5.19
N ASN A 121 18.17 6.69 -5.30
CA ASN A 121 19.31 7.57 -5.05
C ASN A 121 19.44 7.86 -3.56
N THR A 122 20.46 7.29 -2.91
CA THR A 122 20.65 7.43 -1.46
C THR A 122 20.80 8.88 -1.02
N LYS A 123 21.42 9.71 -1.86
CA LYS A 123 21.64 11.12 -1.56
C LYS A 123 20.35 11.93 -1.58
N GLU A 124 19.40 11.60 -2.44
CA GLU A 124 18.17 12.36 -2.65
C GLU A 124 16.95 11.72 -1.99
N ALA A 125 17.05 10.46 -1.55
CA ALA A 125 15.95 9.69 -0.98
C ALA A 125 15.23 10.38 0.19
N PHE A 126 15.92 11.20 0.98
CA PHE A 126 15.32 11.96 2.08
C PHE A 126 14.28 13.00 1.61
N LEU A 127 14.34 13.42 0.34
CA LEU A 127 13.33 14.29 -0.28
C LEU A 127 12.08 13.51 -0.67
N HIS A 128 12.20 12.19 -0.84
CA HIS A 128 11.18 11.29 -1.37
C HIS A 128 10.67 10.34 -0.27
N TRP A 129 10.35 10.87 0.91
CA TRP A 129 10.08 10.06 2.10
C TRP A 129 8.94 9.04 1.89
N ILE A 130 7.89 9.44 1.16
CA ILE A 130 6.74 8.58 0.87
C ILE A 130 7.14 7.35 0.04
N ALA A 131 8.21 7.45 -0.76
CA ALA A 131 8.69 6.33 -1.53
C ALA A 131 9.28 5.24 -0.62
N HIS A 132 10.05 5.60 0.40
CA HIS A 132 10.69 4.61 1.25
C HIS A 132 9.90 4.21 2.51
N GLU A 133 8.90 5.00 2.93
CA GLU A 133 8.07 4.72 4.11
C GLU A 133 6.63 4.34 3.78
N GLY A 134 6.11 4.77 2.62
CA GLY A 134 4.71 4.55 2.26
C GLY A 134 4.35 3.07 2.11
N TRP A 135 5.15 2.32 1.34
CA TRP A 135 4.89 0.89 1.15
C TRP A 135 5.05 0.06 2.44
N PRO A 136 6.11 0.23 3.25
CA PRO A 136 6.21 -0.41 4.56
C PRO A 136 4.99 -0.15 5.45
N THR A 137 4.57 1.11 5.56
CA THR A 137 3.42 1.50 6.39
C THR A 137 2.13 0.83 5.91
N LEU A 138 1.85 0.89 4.60
CA LEU A 138 0.67 0.22 4.03
C LEU A 138 0.73 -1.29 4.25
N SER A 139 1.89 -1.92 4.05
CA SER A 139 2.07 -3.36 4.24
C SER A 139 1.85 -3.78 5.69
N GLU A 140 2.31 -2.99 6.65
CA GLU A 140 2.06 -3.22 8.09
C GLU A 140 0.58 -3.15 8.42
N VAL A 141 -0.10 -2.09 7.96
CA VAL A 141 -1.55 -1.93 8.13
C VAL A 141 -2.31 -3.11 7.51
N LEU A 142 -1.97 -3.53 6.29
CA LEU A 142 -2.59 -4.68 5.65
C LEU A 142 -2.29 -6.01 6.35
N ASN A 143 -1.13 -6.16 6.99
CA ASN A 143 -0.85 -7.32 7.82
C ASN A 143 -1.70 -7.35 9.10
N CYS A 144 -1.97 -6.19 9.69
CA CYS A 144 -2.78 -6.05 10.91
C CYS A 144 -4.28 -6.19 10.63
N TYR A 145 -4.78 -5.57 9.57
CA TYR A 145 -6.22 -5.40 9.31
C TYR A 145 -6.71 -6.14 8.06
N GLY A 146 -5.81 -6.52 7.15
CA GLY A 146 -6.18 -7.03 5.82
C GLY A 146 -6.91 -8.37 5.80
N GLN A 147 -6.87 -9.16 6.88
CA GLN A 147 -7.67 -10.40 6.99
C GLN A 147 -9.18 -10.13 7.04
N GLN A 148 -9.58 -8.94 7.51
CA GLN A 148 -10.99 -8.55 7.63
C GLN A 148 -11.49 -7.82 6.37
N LEU A 149 -10.56 -7.33 5.55
CA LEU A 149 -10.89 -6.61 4.33
C LEU A 149 -11.46 -7.55 3.26
N PRO A 150 -12.51 -7.12 2.52
CA PRO A 150 -12.98 -7.89 1.38
C PRO A 150 -11.89 -7.97 0.30
N LEU A 151 -11.64 -9.17 -0.22
CA LEU A 151 -10.68 -9.41 -1.30
C LEU A 151 -11.40 -9.68 -2.62
N PRO A 152 -10.76 -9.40 -3.78
CA PRO A 152 -11.22 -9.92 -5.05
C PRO A 152 -11.36 -11.44 -5.01
N SER A 153 -12.35 -12.00 -5.72
CA SER A 153 -12.67 -13.45 -5.67
C SER A 153 -11.52 -14.41 -6.01
N ASN A 154 -10.51 -13.93 -6.75
CA ASN A 154 -9.32 -14.69 -7.15
C ASN A 154 -8.11 -14.49 -6.21
N CYS A 155 -8.27 -13.75 -5.12
CA CYS A 155 -7.22 -13.44 -4.14
C CYS A 155 -7.54 -14.13 -2.81
N HIS A 156 -6.51 -14.64 -2.14
CA HIS A 156 -6.64 -15.27 -0.83
C HIS A 156 -5.99 -14.46 0.28
N VAL A 157 -4.99 -13.66 -0.06
CA VAL A 157 -4.32 -12.73 0.84
C VAL A 157 -4.16 -11.38 0.16
N TRP A 158 -3.96 -10.32 0.94
CA TRP A 158 -3.84 -8.96 0.40
C TRP A 158 -2.68 -8.83 -0.60
N GLN A 159 -1.62 -9.63 -0.43
CA GLN A 159 -0.46 -9.61 -1.32
C GLN A 159 -0.80 -10.06 -2.75
N ASP A 160 -1.87 -10.82 -2.95
CA ASP A 160 -2.30 -11.31 -4.27
C ASP A 160 -2.89 -10.20 -5.15
N ILE A 161 -3.33 -9.10 -4.53
CA ILE A 161 -3.91 -7.94 -5.22
C ILE A 161 -2.85 -7.25 -6.07
N PHE A 162 -1.65 -7.07 -5.52
CA PHE A 162 -0.60 -6.29 -6.17
C PHE A 162 0.14 -7.13 -7.21
N PRO A 163 0.35 -6.62 -8.45
CA PRO A 163 1.19 -7.28 -9.43
C PRO A 163 2.57 -7.59 -8.84
N ALA A 164 3.04 -8.83 -9.01
CA ALA A 164 4.28 -9.31 -8.40
C ALA A 164 5.48 -8.39 -8.68
N ASN A 165 5.59 -7.88 -9.91
CA ASN A 165 6.64 -6.93 -10.28
C ASN A 165 6.61 -5.66 -9.40
N LEU A 166 5.44 -5.03 -9.27
CA LEU A 166 5.27 -3.82 -8.47
C LEU A 166 5.56 -4.09 -6.99
N ARG A 167 4.94 -5.14 -6.43
CA ARG A 167 5.13 -5.51 -5.03
C ARG A 167 6.61 -5.75 -4.70
N TYR A 168 7.31 -6.53 -5.53
CA TYR A 168 8.71 -6.85 -5.26
C TYR A 168 9.65 -5.66 -5.46
N ARG A 169 9.32 -4.71 -6.36
CA ARG A 169 10.03 -3.44 -6.46
C ARG A 169 9.91 -2.64 -5.17
N LEU A 170 8.69 -2.49 -4.66
CA LEU A 170 8.42 -1.77 -3.41
C LEU A 170 9.04 -2.47 -2.18
N ASP A 171 8.97 -3.79 -2.09
CA ASP A 171 9.62 -4.60 -1.05
C ASP A 171 11.15 -4.41 -1.06
N LEU A 172 11.77 -4.42 -2.25
CA LEU A 172 13.21 -4.23 -2.37
C LEU A 172 13.62 -2.79 -2.05
N GLN A 173 12.84 -1.81 -2.51
CA GLN A 173 13.03 -0.40 -2.23
C GLN A 173 12.95 -0.09 -0.73
N ALA A 174 12.01 -0.71 -0.01
CA ALA A 174 11.90 -0.59 1.44
C ALA A 174 13.20 -1.00 2.15
N CYS A 175 13.95 -1.97 1.61
CA CYS A 175 15.26 -2.35 2.15
C CYS A 175 16.29 -1.21 1.98
N PHE A 176 16.22 -0.44 0.89
CA PHE A 176 17.16 0.66 0.62
C PHE A 176 16.97 1.88 1.53
N SER A 177 15.85 1.96 2.26
CA SER A 177 15.58 3.05 3.22
C SER A 177 16.70 3.26 4.24
N GLU A 178 17.39 2.17 4.62
CA GLU A 178 18.58 2.19 5.48
C GLU A 178 19.68 3.12 4.97
N PHE A 179 19.76 3.37 3.66
CA PHE A 179 20.75 4.25 3.05
C PHE A 179 20.21 5.64 2.73
N SER A 180 19.00 5.99 3.16
CA SER A 180 18.46 7.33 2.96
C SER A 180 19.39 8.40 3.57
N GLY A 181 19.77 9.39 2.76
CA GLY A 181 20.70 10.44 3.11
C GLY A 181 22.19 10.11 2.93
N ILE A 182 22.57 8.85 2.66
CA ILE A 182 23.99 8.48 2.49
C ILE A 182 24.59 9.19 1.25
N GLY A 183 25.73 9.85 1.47
CA GLY A 183 26.43 10.67 0.48
C GLY A 183 25.92 12.11 0.38
N SER A 184 25.02 12.54 1.27
CA SER A 184 24.54 13.94 1.33
C SER A 184 25.48 14.86 2.12
N THR A 185 26.12 14.35 3.16
CA THR A 185 27.08 15.05 4.02
C THR A 185 28.22 14.12 4.42
N ASP A 186 29.30 14.66 4.98
CA ASP A 186 30.41 13.84 5.51
C ASP A 186 29.98 13.00 6.72
N GLU A 187 28.97 13.43 7.46
CA GLU A 187 28.42 12.69 8.60
C GLU A 187 27.60 11.48 8.14
N LEU A 188 26.81 11.65 7.07
CA LEU A 188 26.01 10.60 6.44
C LEU A 188 26.79 9.92 5.31
N SER A 189 27.82 9.18 5.68
CA SER A 189 28.73 8.49 4.75
C SER A 189 29.07 7.10 5.29
N LEU A 190 29.13 6.07 4.44
CA LEU A 190 29.61 4.73 4.80
C LEU A 190 31.11 4.71 5.10
N LEU A 191 31.85 5.77 4.78
CA LEU A 191 33.23 5.94 5.23
C LEU A 191 33.31 6.23 6.74
N ASN A 192 32.23 6.75 7.33
CA ASN A 192 32.07 6.88 8.77
C ASN A 192 31.71 5.51 9.37
N GLU A 193 32.52 5.00 10.28
CA GLU A 193 32.33 3.69 10.92
C GLU A 193 30.97 3.56 11.63
N ILE A 194 30.41 4.67 12.14
CA ILE A 194 29.09 4.67 12.78
C ILE A 194 28.01 4.28 11.77
N GLU A 195 28.03 4.86 10.57
CA GLU A 195 27.02 4.61 9.53
C GLU A 195 27.16 3.22 8.89
N GLN A 196 28.27 2.52 9.11
CA GLN A 196 28.48 1.18 8.55
C GLN A 196 27.53 0.13 9.13
N GLU A 197 26.94 0.39 10.31
CA GLU A 197 25.91 -0.49 10.90
C GLU A 197 24.67 -0.64 10.00
N ARG A 198 24.38 0.37 9.16
CA ARG A 198 23.29 0.32 8.17
C ARG A 198 23.41 -0.85 7.20
N ILE A 199 24.62 -1.33 6.93
CA ILE A 199 24.85 -2.53 6.09
C ILE A 199 24.24 -3.77 6.75
N GLU A 200 24.38 -3.91 8.08
CA GLU A 200 23.82 -5.05 8.82
C GLU A 200 22.28 -5.00 8.79
N TRP A 201 21.70 -3.82 9.04
CA TRP A 201 20.25 -3.60 8.95
C TRP A 201 19.72 -3.90 7.55
N PHE A 202 20.41 -3.40 6.52
CA PHE A 202 20.08 -3.68 5.14
C PHE A 202 20.08 -5.18 4.82
N ILE A 203 21.13 -5.91 5.23
CA ILE A 203 21.21 -7.38 5.07
C ILE A 203 20.06 -8.07 5.79
N ARG A 204 19.70 -7.62 7.00
CA ARG A 204 18.57 -8.17 7.76
C ARG A 204 17.26 -7.99 7.00
N MET A 205 17.04 -6.82 6.39
CA MET A 205 15.86 -6.54 5.58
C MET A 205 15.83 -7.40 4.31
N LEU A 206 16.94 -7.53 3.58
CA LEU A 206 17.01 -8.39 2.39
C LEU A 206 16.64 -9.86 2.71
N ARG A 207 17.02 -10.37 3.88
CA ARG A 207 16.66 -11.73 4.34
C ARG A 207 15.16 -11.91 4.54
N GLN A 208 14.42 -10.84 4.86
CA GLN A 208 12.96 -10.89 5.00
C GLN A 208 12.26 -10.86 3.63
N HIS A 209 12.90 -10.30 2.61
CA HIS A 209 12.33 -10.13 1.27
C HIS A 209 12.89 -11.09 0.20
N ARG A 210 13.22 -12.35 0.57
CA ARG A 210 13.80 -13.36 -0.35
C ARG A 210 13.01 -13.58 -1.65
N ALA A 211 11.70 -13.39 -1.63
CA ALA A 211 10.86 -13.52 -2.81
C ALA A 211 11.23 -12.47 -3.88
N ALA A 212 11.49 -11.23 -3.47
CA ALA A 212 11.96 -10.16 -4.36
C ALA A 212 13.35 -10.46 -4.91
N LEU A 213 14.28 -10.93 -4.05
CA LEU A 213 15.62 -11.35 -4.46
C LEU A 213 15.57 -12.43 -5.55
N ARG A 214 14.69 -13.42 -5.37
CA ARG A 214 14.47 -14.48 -6.36
C ARG A 214 13.88 -13.95 -7.65
N TYR A 215 12.85 -13.10 -7.54
CA TYR A 215 12.11 -12.59 -8.69
C TYR A 215 12.99 -11.78 -9.64
N PHE A 216 13.89 -10.96 -9.09
CA PHE A 216 14.83 -10.16 -9.87
C PHE A 216 16.17 -10.85 -10.14
N ASP A 217 16.35 -12.09 -9.67
CA ASP A 217 17.61 -12.83 -9.75
C ASP A 217 18.78 -11.94 -9.32
N LEU A 218 18.67 -11.39 -8.10
CA LEU A 218 19.59 -10.36 -7.61
C LEU A 218 20.99 -10.92 -7.36
N THR A 219 21.95 -10.32 -8.04
CA THR A 219 23.38 -10.35 -7.76
C THR A 219 23.79 -9.01 -7.13
N LEU A 220 25.02 -8.86 -6.62
CA LEU A 220 25.47 -7.56 -6.12
C LEU A 220 25.44 -6.49 -7.22
N ASN A 221 25.79 -6.84 -8.45
CA ASN A 221 25.79 -5.88 -9.56
C ASN A 221 24.36 -5.44 -9.92
N ARG A 222 23.40 -6.37 -9.99
CA ARG A 222 21.99 -6.05 -10.25
C ARG A 222 21.29 -5.32 -9.11
N LEU A 223 21.80 -5.46 -7.89
CA LEU A 223 21.37 -4.67 -6.74
C LEU A 223 21.80 -3.21 -6.91
N LEU A 224 23.04 -2.97 -7.33
CA LEU A 224 23.61 -1.64 -7.52
C LEU A 224 23.13 -0.92 -8.80
N GLU A 225 22.51 -1.64 -9.74
CA GLU A 225 21.69 -1.03 -10.80
C GLU A 225 20.43 -0.34 -10.25
N ARG A 226 19.95 -0.76 -9.07
CA ARG A 226 18.74 -0.26 -8.41
C ARG A 226 19.02 0.68 -7.24
N LEU A 227 20.21 0.58 -6.63
CA LEU A 227 20.66 1.40 -5.52
C LEU A 227 21.82 2.30 -5.97
N LEU A 228 21.56 3.60 -6.14
CA LEU A 228 22.59 4.57 -6.52
C LEU A 228 23.25 5.16 -5.28
N LEU A 229 24.50 4.75 -5.07
CA LEU A 229 25.41 5.30 -4.06
C LEU A 229 26.44 6.19 -4.75
N PRO A 230 26.68 7.44 -4.29
CA PRO A 230 27.58 8.35 -4.97
C PRO A 230 29.06 8.08 -4.67
N GLY A 231 29.89 8.00 -5.71
CA GLY A 231 31.36 8.10 -5.59
C GLY A 231 31.98 7.03 -4.68
N ALA A 232 32.63 7.48 -3.60
CA ALA A 232 33.31 6.59 -2.65
C ALA A 232 32.35 5.70 -1.85
N GLU A 233 31.08 6.11 -1.71
CA GLU A 233 30.05 5.37 -0.99
C GLU A 233 29.79 4.00 -1.63
N GLU A 234 29.71 3.92 -2.97
CA GLU A 234 29.50 2.65 -3.66
C GLU A 234 30.68 1.69 -3.43
N THR A 235 31.90 2.22 -3.48
CA THR A 235 33.10 1.41 -3.26
C THR A 235 33.12 0.85 -1.84
N GLN A 236 32.80 1.68 -0.86
CA GLN A 236 32.75 1.27 0.54
C GLN A 236 31.62 0.28 0.82
N PHE A 237 30.43 0.53 0.26
CA PHE A 237 29.30 -0.41 0.31
C PHE A 237 29.69 -1.78 -0.22
N ARG A 238 30.27 -1.85 -1.43
CA ARG A 238 30.71 -3.12 -2.04
C ARG A 238 31.67 -3.87 -1.12
N LEU A 239 32.66 -3.16 -0.55
CA LEU A 239 33.63 -3.76 0.36
C LEU A 239 32.95 -4.35 1.59
N LEU A 240 32.16 -3.56 2.31
CA LEU A 240 31.51 -3.97 3.55
C LEU A 240 30.48 -5.08 3.33
N PHE A 241 29.65 -4.94 2.30
CA PHE A 241 28.61 -5.91 1.96
C PHE A 241 29.22 -7.27 1.58
N CYS A 242 30.25 -7.28 0.72
CA CYS A 242 30.97 -8.51 0.37
C CYS A 242 31.68 -9.11 1.57
N GLN A 243 32.29 -8.29 2.43
CA GLN A 243 32.98 -8.78 3.63
C GLN A 243 32.01 -9.45 4.61
N GLN A 244 30.85 -8.83 4.87
CA GLN A 244 29.86 -9.36 5.80
C GLN A 244 29.20 -10.66 5.30
N LEU A 245 29.00 -10.78 3.99
CA LEU A 245 28.37 -11.97 3.39
C LEU A 245 29.37 -12.99 2.84
N HIS A 246 30.68 -12.73 2.97
CA HIS A 246 31.75 -13.55 2.39
C HIS A 246 31.63 -13.77 0.88
N ILE A 247 31.14 -12.76 0.15
CA ILE A 247 30.97 -12.82 -1.31
C ILE A 247 32.34 -12.64 -1.96
N THR A 248 32.70 -13.58 -2.82
CA THR A 248 33.93 -13.54 -3.64
C THR A 248 33.66 -13.32 -5.13
N ASP A 249 32.45 -13.64 -5.59
CA ASP A 249 31.97 -13.43 -6.95
C ASP A 249 30.69 -12.58 -6.92
N THR A 250 30.75 -11.38 -7.49
CA THR A 250 29.65 -10.40 -7.46
C THR A 250 28.52 -10.72 -8.43
N GLU A 251 28.70 -11.72 -9.30
CA GLU A 251 27.67 -12.26 -10.19
C GLU A 251 26.92 -13.47 -9.59
N GLN A 252 27.34 -13.95 -8.42
CA GLN A 252 26.61 -15.00 -7.75
C GLN A 252 25.28 -14.47 -7.16
N SER A 253 24.26 -15.32 -7.15
CA SER A 253 22.96 -14.99 -6.57
C SER A 253 23.09 -14.65 -5.09
N LEU A 254 22.52 -13.52 -4.69
CA LEU A 254 22.51 -13.09 -3.28
C LEU A 254 21.73 -14.08 -2.39
N LEU A 255 20.83 -14.88 -2.95
CA LEU A 255 20.11 -15.92 -2.22
C LEU A 255 21.00 -17.05 -1.67
N ASP A 256 22.21 -17.19 -2.20
CA ASP A 256 23.16 -18.20 -1.71
C ASP A 256 23.84 -17.77 -0.40
N PHE A 257 23.77 -16.48 -0.06
CA PHE A 257 24.43 -15.88 1.10
C PHE A 257 23.46 -15.35 2.16
N LEU A 258 22.25 -14.98 1.75
CA LEU A 258 21.17 -14.46 2.58
C LEU A 258 20.17 -15.57 2.89
#